data_AF-L5N0S4-F1
#
_entry.id   AF-L5N0S4-F1
#
_cell.length_a   1.000
_cell.length_b   1.000
_cell.length_c   1.000
_cell.angle_alpha   90.00
_cell.angle_beta   90.00
_cell.angle_gamma   90.00
#
_symmetry.space_group_name_H-M   'P 1'
#
loop_
_entity.id
_entity.type
_entity.pdbx_description
1 polymer ?
#
loop_
_entity_poly.entity_id
_entity_poly.type
_entity_poly.pdbx_seq_one_letter_code
_entity_poly.pdbx_strand_id
1 'polypeptide(L)'
;DDRGEFVAVAAPAGTELSLADGEETVSFVAPGGAVAVVTDPSAASNLTDLPVVAPGLDLANGGETVTLRVVGGDGDAAGNGVVADRLSYDRSREGALLERRDGAWSWWPRTLPRRNVTTHGPANATLFVLPDSPGRPIATLRAADERILLAGYVVSSARVADELVAARERGVQVEVLVEDSPVGGFPRRSARVLDRLVDAGVSVRVVGDPHSFHHPKYAVVDDAALVMTENWKPAGTGGKKSRGWGVVARSPAVAADLAATFETDASLPETASWETYRVGRSFVRTESANGSYPSRIAPEAFRVDRVAVLRAPDNAESAVVARLDAAERRIDVLQPSVEADGPFVRALKRAADRGVRVRLLLGSAWYDEEENRALAERLNEWADRTGSPLSVRLARPGDRYGAIHAKGVVADDTALVGSLNWNRHSARENREVVLALSDPAAAAYFREAFAADWRASGRGAEP
;
A
#
# COMPACT_ATOMS: atom_id res chain seq x y z
N ASP A 1 -7.00 -2.61 28.88
CA ASP A 1 -6.90 -3.74 29.82
C ASP A 1 -5.62 -4.43 29.41
N ASP A 2 -4.56 -4.19 30.18
CA ASP A 2 -3.18 -4.41 29.75
C ASP A 2 -2.73 -5.85 30.04
N ARG A 3 -3.64 -6.69 30.53
CA ARG A 3 -3.37 -8.09 30.92
C ARG A 3 -2.78 -8.95 29.80
N GLY A 4 -2.97 -8.58 28.54
CA GLY A 4 -2.46 -9.31 27.38
C GLY A 4 -1.03 -8.96 26.95
N GLU A 5 -0.37 -8.02 27.62
CA GLU A 5 0.97 -7.56 27.24
C GLU A 5 2.06 -8.60 27.51
N PHE A 6 3.09 -8.59 26.66
CA PHE A 6 4.22 -9.51 26.78
C PHE A 6 5.49 -8.99 26.13
N VAL A 7 6.63 -9.47 26.62
CA VAL A 7 7.96 -9.30 26.00
C VAL A 7 8.45 -10.65 25.49
N ALA A 8 8.80 -10.74 24.20
CA ALA A 8 9.40 -11.94 23.65
C ALA A 8 10.92 -11.95 23.92
N VAL A 9 11.41 -12.99 24.58
CA VAL A 9 12.84 -13.17 24.90
C VAL A 9 13.32 -14.52 24.40
N ALA A 10 14.50 -14.54 23.77
CA ALA A 10 15.12 -15.77 23.29
C ALA A 10 16.47 -16.02 23.96
N ALA A 11 16.64 -17.21 24.56
CA ALA A 11 17.90 -17.62 25.18
C ALA A 11 18.07 -19.15 25.19
N PRO A 12 19.31 -19.66 25.35
CA PRO A 12 19.55 -21.09 25.57
C PRO A 12 18.87 -21.61 26.84
N ALA A 13 18.49 -22.90 26.85
CA ALA A 13 17.87 -23.53 28.00
C ALA A 13 18.80 -23.47 29.23
N GLY A 14 18.24 -23.18 30.40
CA GLY A 14 18.99 -23.06 31.66
C GLY A 14 19.67 -21.71 31.87
N THR A 15 19.57 -20.77 30.93
CA THR A 15 20.10 -19.41 31.11
C THR A 15 19.25 -18.69 32.17
N GLU A 16 19.88 -18.24 33.25
CA GLU A 16 19.25 -17.35 34.22
C GLU A 16 19.18 -15.93 33.65
N LEU A 17 17.97 -15.40 33.54
CA LEU A 17 17.69 -14.09 32.95
C LEU A 17 16.98 -13.19 33.96
N SER A 18 17.20 -11.89 33.82
CA SER A 18 16.30 -10.87 34.38
C SER A 18 15.85 -9.87 33.32
N LEU A 19 14.61 -9.39 33.48
CA LEU A 19 14.04 -8.28 32.73
C LEU A 19 13.70 -7.16 33.71
N ALA A 20 14.05 -5.93 33.35
CA ALA A 20 13.77 -4.75 34.15
C ALA A 20 13.30 -3.60 33.26
N ASP A 21 12.26 -2.89 33.65
CA ASP A 21 11.71 -1.71 32.97
C ASP A 21 12.23 -0.37 33.53
N GLY A 22 12.87 -0.43 34.71
CA GLY A 22 13.36 0.72 35.46
C GLY A 22 12.66 0.92 36.81
N GLU A 23 11.51 0.27 37.02
CA GLU A 23 10.72 0.28 38.26
C GLU A 23 10.68 -1.11 38.90
N GLU A 24 10.43 -2.14 38.11
CA GLU A 24 10.37 -3.55 38.49
C GLU A 24 11.54 -4.36 37.90
N THR A 25 11.86 -5.49 38.51
CA THR A 25 12.79 -6.47 37.95
C THR A 25 12.29 -7.87 38.25
N VAL A 26 12.09 -8.64 37.20
CA VAL A 26 11.69 -10.05 37.27
C VAL A 26 12.84 -10.95 36.84
N SER A 27 12.91 -12.16 37.39
CA SER A 27 13.93 -13.15 37.02
C SER A 27 13.30 -14.50 36.72
N PHE A 28 13.85 -15.22 35.74
CA PHE A 28 13.38 -16.55 35.36
C PHE A 28 14.50 -17.33 34.67
N VAL A 29 14.36 -18.66 34.66
CA VAL A 29 15.26 -19.55 33.91
C VAL A 29 14.67 -19.78 32.54
N ALA A 30 15.42 -19.49 31.47
CA ALA A 30 14.97 -19.69 30.12
C ALA A 30 14.74 -21.21 29.85
N PRO A 31 13.56 -21.61 29.34
CA PRO A 31 13.31 -23.01 28.98
C PRO A 31 14.02 -23.43 27.68
N GLY A 32 14.61 -22.46 26.97
CA GLY A 32 15.28 -22.64 25.68
C GLY A 32 14.44 -22.14 24.52
N GLY A 33 15.06 -21.40 23.61
CA GLY A 33 14.36 -20.77 22.49
C GLY A 33 13.66 -19.48 22.90
N ALA A 34 12.67 -19.05 22.10
CA ALA A 34 11.89 -17.85 22.35
C ALA A 34 10.69 -18.14 23.26
N VAL A 35 10.47 -17.27 24.25
CA VAL A 35 9.34 -17.31 25.17
C VAL A 35 8.68 -15.94 25.26
N ALA A 36 7.37 -15.92 25.54
CA ALA A 36 6.67 -14.70 25.91
C ALA A 36 6.70 -14.57 27.44
N VAL A 37 7.30 -13.48 27.91
CA VAL A 37 7.31 -13.11 29.33
C VAL A 37 6.13 -12.19 29.59
N VAL A 38 5.26 -12.56 30.53
CA VAL A 38 3.93 -11.94 30.70
C VAL A 38 3.60 -11.70 32.18
N THR A 39 2.63 -10.84 32.46
CA THR A 39 1.99 -10.76 33.79
C THR A 39 0.86 -11.76 33.94
N ASP A 40 -0.08 -11.81 32.98
CA ASP A 40 -1.26 -12.69 33.02
C ASP A 40 -1.17 -13.77 31.92
N PRO A 41 -0.77 -15.01 32.27
CA PRO A 41 -0.72 -16.11 31.32
C PRO A 41 -2.04 -16.37 30.61
N SER A 42 -3.17 -16.18 31.29
CA SER A 42 -4.48 -16.52 30.75
C SER A 42 -4.91 -15.55 29.65
N ALA A 43 -4.57 -14.27 29.80
CA ALA A 43 -4.82 -13.24 28.80
C ALA A 43 -3.84 -13.34 27.63
N ALA A 44 -2.55 -13.59 27.89
CA ALA A 44 -1.51 -13.61 26.86
C ALA A 44 -1.47 -14.89 26.00
N SER A 45 -1.90 -16.05 26.53
CA SER A 45 -1.81 -17.34 25.81
C SER A 45 -2.61 -17.39 24.50
N ASN A 46 -3.66 -16.57 24.37
CA ASN A 46 -4.43 -16.45 23.12
C ASN A 46 -3.83 -15.42 22.14
N LEU A 47 -2.76 -14.72 22.56
CA LEU A 47 -2.16 -13.61 21.83
C LEU A 47 -0.77 -13.96 21.24
N THR A 48 -0.22 -15.12 21.55
CA THR A 48 1.10 -15.55 21.06
C THR A 48 1.17 -17.06 20.95
N ASP A 49 1.91 -17.55 19.94
CA ASP A 49 2.24 -18.98 19.80
C ASP A 49 3.50 -19.36 20.60
N LEU A 50 4.16 -18.38 21.24
CA LEU A 50 5.34 -18.64 22.06
C LEU A 50 4.95 -19.29 23.40
N PRO A 51 5.78 -20.21 23.93
CA PRO A 51 5.64 -20.67 25.31
C PRO A 51 5.65 -19.48 26.28
N VAL A 52 4.72 -19.49 27.23
CA VAL A 52 4.52 -18.40 28.18
C VAL A 52 5.29 -18.65 29.48
N VAL A 53 6.00 -17.64 29.97
CA VAL A 53 6.60 -17.58 31.31
C VAL A 53 6.03 -16.36 32.01
N ALA A 54 5.55 -16.51 33.24
CA ALA A 54 4.90 -15.42 33.96
C ALA A 54 5.58 -15.11 35.29
N PRO A 55 6.75 -14.46 35.26
CA PRO A 55 7.40 -14.01 36.48
C PRO A 55 6.79 -12.71 37.02
N GLY A 56 5.84 -12.08 36.28
CA GLY A 56 5.05 -10.92 36.70
C GLY A 56 5.72 -9.58 36.41
N LEU A 57 5.78 -9.15 35.14
CA LEU A 57 6.34 -7.85 34.74
C LEU A 57 5.27 -7.04 34.01
N ASP A 58 4.78 -5.99 34.67
CA ASP A 58 3.79 -5.07 34.09
C ASP A 58 4.48 -4.04 33.21
N LEU A 59 3.99 -3.85 31.97
CA LEU A 59 4.59 -2.92 31.03
C LEU A 59 3.85 -1.58 31.02
N ALA A 60 4.59 -0.49 30.81
CA ALA A 60 4.00 0.84 30.75
C ALA A 60 3.40 1.13 29.37
N ASN A 61 2.10 1.41 29.33
CA ASN A 61 1.42 1.92 28.12
C ASN A 61 2.07 3.20 27.56
N GLY A 62 2.61 4.05 28.45
CA GLY A 62 3.22 5.35 28.12
C GLY A 62 4.64 5.27 27.54
N GLY A 63 5.19 4.07 27.36
CA GLY A 63 6.55 3.87 26.90
C GLY A 63 7.57 3.74 28.03
N GLU A 64 8.53 2.82 27.86
CA GLU A 64 9.62 2.57 28.81
C GLU A 64 10.83 1.92 28.13
N THR A 65 11.86 1.57 28.92
CA THR A 65 13.02 0.81 28.44
C THR A 65 13.17 -0.50 29.17
N VAL A 66 12.84 -1.59 28.48
CA VAL A 66 13.03 -2.95 28.99
C VAL A 66 14.48 -3.38 28.75
N THR A 67 15.17 -3.74 29.84
CA THR A 67 16.56 -4.21 29.85
C THR A 67 16.59 -5.70 30.17
N LEU A 68 17.15 -6.49 29.24
CA LEU A 68 17.41 -7.91 29.43
C LEU A 68 18.83 -8.12 29.96
N ARG A 69 18.98 -8.95 30.99
CA ARG A 69 20.28 -9.33 31.57
C ARG A 69 20.41 -10.84 31.70
N VAL A 70 21.64 -11.32 31.58
CA VAL A 70 22.03 -12.69 31.97
C VAL A 70 22.59 -12.63 33.39
N VAL A 71 21.92 -13.33 34.30
CA VAL A 71 22.20 -13.35 35.74
C VAL A 71 22.85 -14.68 36.06
N GLY A 72 24.11 -14.89 35.67
CA GLY A 72 24.78 -16.18 35.90
C GLY A 72 25.95 -16.41 34.95
N GLY A 73 27.16 -16.20 35.45
CA GLY A 73 28.44 -16.31 34.75
C GLY A 73 29.49 -15.47 35.47
N ASP A 74 30.77 -15.84 35.39
CA ASP A 74 31.92 -15.31 36.16
C ASP A 74 32.24 -13.79 36.02
N GLY A 75 31.27 -12.95 35.64
CA GLY A 75 31.50 -11.60 35.13
C GLY A 75 30.99 -10.43 35.97
N ASP A 76 30.26 -10.61 37.08
CA ASP A 76 29.79 -9.45 37.85
C ASP A 76 29.94 -9.61 39.37
N ALA A 77 31.00 -9.02 39.91
CA ALA A 77 31.29 -8.98 41.35
C ALA A 77 30.22 -8.21 42.16
N ALA A 78 29.27 -7.55 41.49
CA ALA A 78 28.16 -6.81 42.09
C ALA A 78 26.82 -7.56 42.07
N GLY A 79 26.72 -8.74 41.45
CA GLY A 79 25.50 -9.55 41.42
C GLY A 79 24.36 -9.00 40.53
N ASN A 80 24.63 -8.03 39.65
CA ASN A 80 23.60 -7.33 38.87
C ASN A 80 23.41 -7.89 37.45
N GLY A 81 24.18 -8.89 37.03
CA GLY A 81 24.08 -9.54 35.72
C GLY A 81 24.55 -8.67 34.53
N VAL A 82 24.92 -9.32 33.43
CA VAL A 82 25.40 -8.64 32.21
C VAL A 82 24.22 -8.24 31.33
N VAL A 83 24.16 -6.97 30.91
CA VAL A 83 23.13 -6.50 29.96
C VAL A 83 23.32 -7.20 28.62
N ALA A 84 22.33 -7.99 28.23
CA ALA A 84 22.29 -8.68 26.95
C ALA A 84 21.62 -7.83 25.86
N ASP A 85 20.52 -7.14 26.19
CA ASP A 85 19.82 -6.27 25.24
C ASP A 85 19.00 -5.18 25.95
N ARG A 86 18.59 -4.15 25.19
CA ARG A 86 17.66 -3.11 25.63
C ARG A 86 16.66 -2.79 24.51
N LEU A 87 15.39 -2.72 24.87
CA LEU A 87 14.29 -2.28 24.02
C LEU A 87 13.64 -1.04 24.63
N SER A 88 13.67 0.08 23.92
CA SER A 88 12.91 1.27 24.29
C SER A 88 11.73 1.46 23.35
N TYR A 89 10.58 1.81 23.89
CA TYR A 89 9.39 2.16 23.11
C TYR A 89 8.69 3.40 23.66
N ASP A 90 8.01 4.13 22.79
CA ASP A 90 7.41 5.43 23.07
C ASP A 90 5.97 5.33 23.60
N ARG A 91 5.21 4.35 23.12
CA ARG A 91 3.86 4.02 23.56
C ARG A 91 3.51 2.62 23.10
N SER A 92 2.79 1.87 23.93
CA SER A 92 2.18 0.61 23.50
C SER A 92 1.12 0.86 22.40
N ARG A 93 0.83 -0.17 21.61
CA ARG A 93 -0.26 -0.12 20.61
C ARG A 93 -1.09 -1.38 20.72
N GLU A 94 -2.37 -1.19 21.03
CA GLU A 94 -3.33 -2.28 21.15
C GLU A 94 -3.35 -3.13 19.87
N GLY A 95 -3.32 -4.45 20.05
CA GLY A 95 -3.35 -5.40 18.93
C GLY A 95 -2.08 -5.44 18.06
N ALA A 96 -0.98 -4.77 18.45
CA ALA A 96 0.26 -4.72 17.68
C ALA A 96 1.47 -5.29 18.44
N LEU A 97 2.48 -5.72 17.69
CA LEU A 97 3.79 -6.12 18.20
C LEU A 97 4.85 -5.13 17.76
N LEU A 98 5.71 -4.73 18.70
CA LEU A 98 6.90 -3.97 18.38
C LEU A 98 8.00 -4.95 17.96
N GLU A 99 8.41 -4.88 16.70
CA GLU A 99 9.39 -5.81 16.16
C GLU A 99 10.49 -5.08 15.42
N ARG A 100 11.70 -5.66 15.42
CA ARG A 100 12.86 -5.11 14.74
C ARG A 100 13.00 -5.70 13.34
N ARG A 101 12.95 -4.86 12.31
CA ARG A 101 13.24 -5.24 10.91
C ARG A 101 14.08 -4.17 10.23
N ASP A 102 15.03 -4.61 9.40
CA ASP A 102 15.96 -3.72 8.69
C ASP A 102 16.69 -2.74 9.62
N GLY A 103 17.00 -3.20 10.84
CA GLY A 103 17.71 -2.46 11.88
C GLY A 103 16.85 -1.54 12.74
N ALA A 104 15.57 -1.32 12.40
CA ALA A 104 14.66 -0.41 13.11
C ALA A 104 13.49 -1.13 13.78
N TRP A 105 13.04 -0.61 14.92
CA TRP A 105 11.83 -1.08 15.61
C TRP A 105 10.59 -0.42 15.02
N SER A 106 9.55 -1.21 14.77
CA SER A 106 8.26 -0.72 14.28
C SER A 106 7.11 -1.55 14.82
N TRP A 107 6.04 -0.88 15.22
CA TRP A 107 4.79 -1.52 15.58
C TRP A 107 4.12 -2.15 14.35
N TRP A 108 3.58 -3.35 14.54
CA TRP A 108 2.89 -4.08 13.49
C TRP A 108 1.63 -4.78 14.01
N PRO A 109 0.48 -4.62 13.34
CA PRO A 109 -0.75 -5.27 13.77
C PRO A 109 -0.64 -6.79 13.71
N ARG A 110 -0.99 -7.47 14.81
CA ARG A 110 -0.98 -8.95 14.92
C ARG A 110 -1.93 -9.62 13.94
N THR A 111 -2.99 -8.92 13.56
CA THR A 111 -4.03 -9.38 12.64
C THR A 111 -3.58 -9.35 11.17
N LEU A 112 -2.47 -8.68 10.84
CA LEU A 112 -1.94 -8.62 9.47
C LEU A 112 -0.84 -9.67 9.24
N PRO A 113 -0.98 -10.53 8.21
CA PRO A 113 0.13 -11.36 7.78
C PRO A 113 1.24 -10.50 7.19
N ARG A 114 2.49 -10.79 7.53
CA ARG A 114 3.65 -10.17 6.89
C ARG A 114 4.05 -10.94 5.65
N ARG A 115 3.72 -10.41 4.48
CA ARG A 115 4.06 -11.02 3.19
C ARG A 115 5.37 -10.46 2.64
N ASN A 116 6.23 -11.35 2.15
CA ASN A 116 7.34 -10.95 1.30
C ASN A 116 6.82 -10.53 -0.09
N VAL A 117 7.69 -9.89 -0.87
CA VAL A 117 7.40 -9.66 -2.30
C VAL A 117 7.21 -11.01 -2.98
N THR A 118 6.05 -11.21 -3.57
CA THR A 118 5.75 -12.38 -4.40
C THR A 118 6.06 -12.05 -5.85
N THR A 119 6.69 -12.99 -6.55
CA THR A 119 7.13 -12.81 -7.93
C THR A 119 6.69 -13.98 -8.78
N HIS A 120 6.03 -13.66 -9.88
CA HIS A 120 5.39 -14.61 -10.79
C HIS A 120 6.05 -14.55 -12.17
N GLY A 121 6.07 -15.68 -12.86
CA GLY A 121 6.69 -15.81 -14.19
C GLY A 121 5.96 -15.05 -15.31
N PRO A 122 6.27 -15.36 -16.58
CA PRO A 122 5.75 -14.61 -17.71
C PRO A 122 4.22 -14.63 -17.81
N ALA A 123 3.62 -13.49 -18.15
CA ALA A 123 2.18 -13.32 -18.24
C ALA A 123 1.77 -12.42 -19.41
N ASN A 124 0.57 -12.63 -19.96
CA ASN A 124 0.01 -11.67 -20.91
C ASN A 124 -0.58 -10.50 -20.13
N ALA A 125 -0.08 -9.29 -20.37
CA ALA A 125 -0.52 -8.07 -19.70
C ALA A 125 -1.05 -7.06 -20.72
N THR A 126 -2.29 -6.61 -20.57
CA THR A 126 -2.81 -5.45 -21.30
C THR A 126 -2.57 -4.19 -20.46
N LEU A 127 -1.76 -3.28 -20.98
CA LEU A 127 -1.42 -2.01 -20.35
C LEU A 127 -2.31 -0.93 -20.93
N PHE A 128 -2.72 0.00 -20.08
CA PHE A 128 -3.59 1.09 -20.51
C PHE A 128 -3.41 2.33 -19.65
N VAL A 129 -3.78 3.48 -20.21
CA VAL A 129 -3.88 4.74 -19.49
C VAL A 129 -5.29 5.28 -19.52
N LEU A 130 -5.60 6.06 -18.50
CA LEU A 130 -6.84 6.81 -18.34
C LEU A 130 -6.51 8.29 -18.53
N PRO A 131 -7.42 9.11 -19.08
CA PRO A 131 -8.79 8.78 -19.47
C PRO A 131 -8.93 8.05 -20.82
N ASP A 132 -7.84 7.74 -21.53
CA ASP A 132 -7.83 7.25 -22.91
C ASP A 132 -8.52 5.89 -23.12
N SER A 133 -8.47 4.99 -22.13
CA SER A 133 -8.97 3.61 -22.22
C SER A 133 -9.98 3.25 -21.11
N PRO A 134 -11.07 4.01 -20.91
CA PRO A 134 -11.98 3.80 -19.79
C PRO A 134 -12.88 2.57 -19.97
N GLY A 135 -12.90 1.99 -21.16
CA GLY A 135 -13.60 0.74 -21.45
C GLY A 135 -12.85 -0.52 -21.00
N ARG A 136 -11.53 -0.44 -20.74
CA ARG A 136 -10.74 -1.64 -20.37
C ARG A 136 -11.15 -2.27 -19.04
N PRO A 137 -11.33 -1.52 -17.94
CA PRO A 137 -11.85 -2.08 -16.70
C PRO A 137 -13.23 -2.72 -16.89
N ILE A 138 -14.13 -2.05 -17.62
CA ILE A 138 -15.50 -2.52 -17.87
C ILE A 138 -15.50 -3.83 -18.66
N ALA A 139 -14.75 -3.90 -19.76
CA ALA A 139 -14.64 -5.11 -20.57
C ALA A 139 -14.01 -6.27 -19.80
N THR A 140 -13.11 -5.98 -18.84
CA THR A 140 -12.50 -7.00 -17.99
C THR A 140 -13.53 -7.60 -17.04
N LEU A 141 -14.28 -6.76 -16.31
CA LEU A 141 -15.36 -7.23 -15.42
C LEU A 141 -16.46 -8.00 -16.16
N ARG A 142 -16.81 -7.53 -17.37
CA ARG A 142 -17.81 -8.19 -18.21
C ARG A 142 -17.43 -9.62 -18.60
N ALA A 143 -16.13 -9.85 -18.80
CA ALA A 143 -15.59 -11.13 -19.26
C ALA A 143 -15.49 -12.20 -18.17
N ALA A 144 -15.96 -11.92 -16.95
CA ALA A 144 -15.94 -12.86 -15.84
C ALA A 144 -16.91 -14.03 -16.08
N ASP A 145 -16.40 -15.24 -15.85
CA ASP A 145 -17.13 -16.51 -15.97
C ASP A 145 -17.32 -17.21 -14.61
N GLU A 146 -16.38 -17.09 -13.67
CA GLU A 146 -16.42 -17.79 -12.38
C GLU A 146 -16.53 -16.83 -11.19
N ARG A 147 -15.64 -15.84 -11.11
CA ARG A 147 -15.59 -14.91 -9.97
C ARG A 147 -15.11 -13.50 -10.31
N ILE A 148 -15.59 -12.54 -9.53
CA ILE A 148 -15.09 -11.18 -9.44
C ILE A 148 -14.87 -10.83 -7.96
N LEU A 149 -13.62 -10.56 -7.59
CA LEU A 149 -13.25 -10.00 -6.28
C LEU A 149 -12.76 -8.57 -6.50
N LEU A 150 -13.54 -7.55 -6.13
CA LEU A 150 -13.20 -6.14 -6.38
C LEU A 150 -12.87 -5.41 -5.08
N ALA A 151 -11.64 -4.89 -4.98
CA ALA A 151 -11.20 -4.07 -3.86
C ALA A 151 -11.05 -2.60 -4.29
N GLY A 152 -11.61 -1.68 -3.51
CA GLY A 152 -11.67 -0.29 -3.91
C GLY A 152 -11.94 0.71 -2.80
N TYR A 153 -10.97 1.61 -2.58
CA TYR A 153 -11.13 2.78 -1.69
C TYR A 153 -12.42 3.59 -1.91
N VAL A 154 -12.77 3.87 -3.17
CA VAL A 154 -14.06 4.51 -3.53
C VAL A 154 -14.69 3.78 -4.71
N VAL A 155 -15.81 3.11 -4.45
CA VAL A 155 -16.66 2.46 -5.46
C VAL A 155 -17.94 3.25 -5.63
N SER A 156 -18.06 3.97 -6.74
CA SER A 156 -19.26 4.77 -7.04
C SER A 156 -19.65 4.71 -8.51
N SER A 157 -18.91 4.06 -9.39
CA SER A 157 -19.21 4.03 -10.82
C SER A 157 -20.44 3.18 -11.12
N ALA A 158 -21.49 3.81 -11.66
CA ALA A 158 -22.69 3.09 -12.13
C ALA A 158 -22.35 2.04 -13.18
N ARG A 159 -21.44 2.33 -14.11
CA ARG A 159 -20.98 1.37 -15.14
C ARG A 159 -20.33 0.14 -14.52
N VAL A 160 -19.54 0.32 -13.46
CA VAL A 160 -18.94 -0.82 -12.73
C VAL A 160 -20.05 -1.61 -12.04
N ALA A 161 -20.96 -0.93 -11.36
CA ALA A 161 -22.09 -1.58 -10.72
C ALA A 161 -22.95 -2.39 -11.72
N ASP A 162 -23.19 -1.85 -12.91
CA ASP A 162 -23.92 -2.54 -13.98
C ASP A 162 -23.25 -3.87 -14.35
N GLU A 163 -21.93 -3.89 -14.55
CA GLU A 163 -21.21 -5.13 -14.90
C GLU A 163 -21.17 -6.13 -13.73
N LEU A 164 -21.04 -5.66 -12.49
CA LEU A 164 -21.03 -6.53 -11.30
C LEU A 164 -22.41 -7.19 -11.08
N VAL A 165 -23.49 -6.41 -11.22
CA VAL A 165 -24.87 -6.93 -11.16
C VAL A 165 -25.10 -7.92 -12.30
N ALA A 166 -24.73 -7.57 -13.53
CA ALA A 166 -24.88 -8.47 -14.67
C ALA A 166 -24.05 -9.75 -14.52
N ALA A 167 -22.87 -9.70 -13.91
CA ALA A 167 -22.09 -10.89 -13.61
C ALA A 167 -22.79 -11.77 -12.56
N ARG A 168 -23.31 -11.16 -11.50
CA ARG A 168 -24.07 -11.88 -10.47
C ARG A 168 -25.32 -12.55 -11.03
N GLU A 169 -26.05 -11.88 -11.92
CA GLU A 169 -27.21 -12.44 -12.63
C GLU A 169 -26.85 -13.62 -13.54
N ARG A 170 -25.62 -13.67 -14.06
CA ARG A 170 -25.09 -14.83 -14.81
C ARG A 170 -24.63 -15.99 -13.92
N GLY A 171 -24.64 -15.82 -12.59
CA GLY A 171 -24.17 -16.84 -11.64
C GLY A 171 -22.70 -16.73 -11.24
N VAL A 172 -21.99 -15.67 -11.66
CA VAL A 172 -20.61 -15.39 -11.25
C VAL A 172 -20.58 -15.05 -9.75
N GLN A 173 -19.60 -15.56 -9.00
CA GLN A 173 -19.37 -15.14 -7.62
C GLN A 173 -18.86 -13.70 -7.62
N VAL A 174 -19.56 -12.77 -6.95
CA VAL A 174 -19.13 -11.37 -6.89
C VAL A 174 -19.03 -10.91 -5.45
N GLU A 175 -17.85 -10.41 -5.09
CA GLU A 175 -17.55 -9.82 -3.78
C GLU A 175 -16.83 -8.47 -3.93
N VAL A 176 -17.17 -7.53 -3.05
CA VAL A 176 -16.64 -6.17 -3.08
C VAL A 176 -16.14 -5.78 -1.69
N LEU A 177 -14.90 -5.30 -1.62
CA LEU A 177 -14.33 -4.63 -0.46
C LEU A 177 -14.21 -3.12 -0.71
N VAL A 178 -14.67 -2.33 0.25
CA VAL A 178 -14.54 -0.87 0.24
C VAL A 178 -13.96 -0.34 1.53
N GLU A 179 -13.40 0.86 1.47
CA GLU A 179 -12.86 1.56 2.62
C GLU A 179 -13.96 2.10 3.55
N ASP A 180 -13.70 2.06 4.86
CA ASP A 180 -14.62 2.53 5.89
C ASP A 180 -14.72 4.05 6.00
N SER A 181 -13.66 4.82 5.83
CA SER A 181 -13.71 6.27 6.07
C SER A 181 -12.86 7.05 5.07
N PRO A 182 -13.24 7.09 3.78
CA PRO A 182 -12.48 7.84 2.78
C PRO A 182 -12.31 9.31 3.18
N VAL A 183 -11.12 9.85 2.97
CA VAL A 183 -10.79 11.28 3.13
C VAL A 183 -11.87 12.15 2.47
N GLY A 184 -12.40 13.10 3.24
CA GLY A 184 -13.51 13.98 2.83
C GLY A 184 -14.90 13.39 3.08
N GLY A 185 -14.98 12.18 3.65
CA GLY A 185 -16.20 11.50 4.05
C GLY A 185 -16.70 10.47 3.03
N PHE A 186 -17.48 9.51 3.52
CA PHE A 186 -18.03 8.42 2.70
C PHE A 186 -19.05 8.97 1.66
N PRO A 187 -18.80 8.84 0.34
CA PRO A 187 -19.64 9.49 -0.66
C PRO A 187 -21.06 8.90 -0.76
N ARG A 188 -22.09 9.73 -0.78
CA ARG A 188 -23.51 9.33 -0.98
C ARG A 188 -23.76 8.61 -2.30
N ARG A 189 -22.95 8.88 -3.33
CA ARG A 189 -23.01 8.15 -4.59
C ARG A 189 -22.43 6.74 -4.48
N SER A 190 -21.39 6.56 -3.65
CA SER A 190 -20.88 5.23 -3.32
C SER A 190 -21.93 4.45 -2.56
N ALA A 191 -22.51 5.02 -1.50
CA ALA A 191 -23.55 4.37 -0.70
C ALA A 191 -24.72 3.83 -1.56
N ARG A 192 -25.24 4.64 -2.49
CA ARG A 192 -26.29 4.20 -3.44
C ARG A 192 -25.86 3.07 -4.37
N VAL A 193 -24.59 3.04 -4.77
CA VAL A 193 -24.05 1.96 -5.59
C VAL A 193 -23.92 0.68 -4.76
N LEU A 194 -23.45 0.79 -3.52
CA LEU A 194 -23.31 -0.36 -2.63
C LEU A 194 -24.66 -0.95 -2.21
N ASP A 195 -25.66 -0.10 -1.93
CA ASP A 195 -27.05 -0.52 -1.72
C ASP A 195 -27.56 -1.35 -2.91
N ARG A 196 -27.38 -0.85 -4.14
CA ARG A 196 -27.77 -1.58 -5.36
C ARG A 196 -27.05 -2.93 -5.53
N LEU A 197 -25.78 -3.01 -5.15
CA LEU A 197 -25.00 -4.25 -5.24
C LEU A 197 -25.54 -5.30 -4.26
N VAL A 198 -25.76 -4.90 -3.01
CA VAL A 198 -26.35 -5.77 -1.99
C VAL A 198 -27.76 -6.22 -2.39
N ASP A 199 -28.61 -5.32 -2.91
CA ASP A 199 -29.95 -5.65 -3.40
C ASP A 199 -29.93 -6.68 -4.54
N ALA A 200 -28.85 -6.73 -5.33
CA ALA A 200 -28.62 -7.72 -6.38
C ALA A 200 -27.96 -9.02 -5.88
N GLY A 201 -27.70 -9.14 -4.57
CA GLY A 201 -27.09 -10.31 -3.96
C GLY A 201 -25.56 -10.35 -3.99
N VAL A 202 -24.89 -9.25 -4.34
CA VAL A 202 -23.42 -9.13 -4.26
C VAL A 202 -23.00 -9.00 -2.80
N SER A 203 -21.97 -9.74 -2.37
CA SER A 203 -21.41 -9.53 -1.02
C SER A 203 -20.59 -8.24 -1.02
N VAL A 204 -20.96 -7.29 -0.16
CA VAL A 204 -20.23 -6.03 0.02
C VAL A 204 -19.78 -5.94 1.46
N ARG A 205 -18.47 -5.80 1.67
CA ARG A 205 -17.86 -5.61 2.99
C ARG A 205 -17.03 -4.33 3.03
N VAL A 206 -16.98 -3.74 4.21
CA VAL A 206 -16.29 -2.50 4.51
C VAL A 206 -15.11 -2.83 5.41
N VAL A 207 -13.91 -2.55 4.93
CA VAL A 207 -12.65 -2.85 5.62
C VAL A 207 -12.23 -1.61 6.41
N GLY A 208 -11.95 -1.80 7.70
CA GLY A 208 -11.38 -0.78 8.58
C GLY A 208 -10.01 -1.17 9.13
N ASP A 209 -9.86 -1.08 10.45
CA ASP A 209 -8.65 -1.44 11.18
C ASP A 209 -8.12 -2.84 10.80
N PRO A 210 -6.79 -3.06 10.73
CA PRO A 210 -5.71 -2.18 11.19
C PRO A 210 -5.11 -1.29 10.12
N HIS A 211 -5.81 -1.13 8.99
CA HIS A 211 -5.40 -0.18 7.98
C HIS A 211 -5.89 1.22 8.33
N SER A 212 -5.00 2.21 8.30
CA SER A 212 -5.44 3.61 8.37
C SER A 212 -6.31 3.96 7.16
N PHE A 213 -6.04 3.34 6.00
CA PHE A 213 -6.99 3.27 4.87
C PHE A 213 -6.84 1.98 4.05
N HIS A 214 -7.96 1.33 3.68
CA HIS A 214 -8.06 0.34 2.61
C HIS A 214 -8.01 1.04 1.24
N HIS A 215 -6.79 1.33 0.80
CA HIS A 215 -6.56 2.11 -0.40
C HIS A 215 -6.22 1.33 -1.70
N PRO A 216 -6.40 0.00 -1.85
CA PRO A 216 -6.14 -0.64 -3.14
C PRO A 216 -7.22 -0.30 -4.18
N LYS A 217 -6.89 -0.51 -5.47
CA LYS A 217 -7.84 -0.46 -6.59
C LYS A 217 -7.54 -1.61 -7.56
N TYR A 218 -8.00 -2.80 -7.20
CA TYR A 218 -7.82 -3.99 -8.03
C TYR A 218 -9.11 -4.81 -8.13
N ALA A 219 -9.17 -5.64 -9.16
CA ALA A 219 -10.14 -6.71 -9.26
C ALA A 219 -9.44 -8.01 -9.67
N VAL A 220 -9.81 -9.12 -9.04
CA VAL A 220 -9.52 -10.46 -9.55
C VAL A 220 -10.74 -10.89 -10.36
N VAL A 221 -10.53 -11.23 -11.63
CA VAL A 221 -11.56 -11.71 -12.54
C VAL A 221 -11.09 -13.04 -13.10
N ASP A 222 -11.61 -14.13 -12.53
CA ASP A 222 -11.14 -15.49 -12.80
C ASP A 222 -9.61 -15.62 -12.60
N ASP A 223 -8.88 -15.82 -13.71
CA ASP A 223 -7.41 -15.90 -13.79
C ASP A 223 -6.72 -14.57 -14.17
N ALA A 224 -7.46 -13.46 -14.17
CA ALA A 224 -6.94 -12.14 -14.48
C ALA A 224 -6.89 -11.23 -13.25
N ALA A 225 -5.77 -10.52 -13.11
CA ALA A 225 -5.59 -9.44 -12.16
C ALA A 225 -5.67 -8.09 -12.87
N LEU A 226 -6.69 -7.29 -12.56
CA LEU A 226 -6.83 -5.90 -12.98
C LEU A 226 -6.35 -4.99 -11.84
N VAL A 227 -5.29 -4.22 -12.05
CA VAL A 227 -4.78 -3.24 -11.07
C VAL A 227 -4.74 -1.86 -11.69
N MET A 228 -5.21 -0.85 -10.96
CA MET A 228 -5.27 0.54 -11.42
C MET A 228 -4.73 1.51 -10.37
N THR A 229 -4.31 2.69 -10.84
CA THR A 229 -4.05 3.84 -9.96
C THR A 229 -5.34 4.57 -9.56
N GLU A 230 -6.40 4.41 -10.34
CA GLU A 230 -7.67 5.12 -10.18
C GLU A 230 -8.68 4.40 -9.32
N ASN A 231 -9.47 5.20 -8.59
CA ASN A 231 -10.68 4.74 -7.91
C ASN A 231 -11.74 4.25 -8.91
N TRP A 232 -12.64 3.36 -8.44
CA TRP A 232 -13.81 2.85 -9.17
C TRP A 232 -14.94 3.89 -9.25
N LYS A 233 -14.61 5.08 -9.73
CA LYS A 233 -15.49 6.24 -9.91
C LYS A 233 -15.43 6.73 -11.36
N PRO A 234 -16.38 7.57 -11.84
CA PRO A 234 -16.43 8.00 -13.23
C PRO A 234 -15.15 8.67 -13.73
N ALA A 235 -14.42 9.36 -12.84
CA ALA A 235 -13.13 9.97 -13.15
C ALA A 235 -12.12 8.97 -13.76
N GLY A 236 -12.09 7.73 -13.28
CA GLY A 236 -11.19 6.67 -13.75
C GLY A 236 -11.86 5.61 -14.65
N THR A 237 -13.14 5.30 -14.44
CA THR A 237 -13.85 4.23 -15.18
C THR A 237 -14.76 4.75 -16.29
N GLY A 238 -14.80 6.07 -16.50
CA GLY A 238 -15.53 6.73 -17.58
C GLY A 238 -14.69 7.74 -18.34
N GLY A 239 -13.39 7.84 -18.03
CA GLY A 239 -12.49 8.80 -18.65
C GLY A 239 -12.86 10.25 -18.34
N LYS A 240 -13.47 10.51 -17.18
CA LYS A 240 -14.11 11.81 -16.89
C LYS A 240 -13.23 12.86 -16.20
N LYS A 241 -12.01 12.51 -15.78
CA LYS A 241 -11.09 13.48 -15.13
C LYS A 241 -9.64 13.02 -15.06
N SER A 242 -9.37 11.77 -14.71
CA SER A 242 -8.04 11.44 -14.16
C SER A 242 -7.06 10.94 -15.21
N ARG A 243 -5.81 11.40 -15.11
CA ARG A 243 -4.66 10.69 -15.68
C ARG A 243 -4.26 9.55 -14.74
N GLY A 244 -4.53 8.34 -15.17
CA GLY A 244 -4.26 7.11 -14.41
C GLY A 244 -3.61 6.04 -15.27
N TRP A 245 -3.00 5.04 -14.64
CA TRP A 245 -2.44 3.87 -15.30
C TRP A 245 -3.17 2.61 -14.83
N GLY A 246 -3.22 1.60 -15.69
CA GLY A 246 -3.77 0.31 -15.33
C GLY A 246 -3.18 -0.84 -16.12
N VAL A 247 -3.33 -2.03 -15.56
CA VAL A 247 -2.82 -3.30 -16.07
C VAL A 247 -3.89 -4.35 -15.89
N VAL A 248 -4.16 -5.14 -16.93
CA VAL A 248 -4.85 -6.44 -16.83
C VAL A 248 -3.82 -7.52 -17.09
N ALA A 249 -3.36 -8.19 -16.04
CA ALA A 249 -2.45 -9.33 -16.13
C ALA A 249 -3.26 -10.63 -16.13
N ARG A 250 -3.26 -11.36 -17.26
CA ARG A 250 -3.82 -12.71 -17.35
C ARG A 250 -2.79 -13.71 -16.85
N SER A 251 -2.89 -14.05 -15.57
CA SER A 251 -2.00 -14.95 -14.86
C SER A 251 -2.72 -15.53 -13.65
N PRO A 252 -3.02 -16.84 -13.65
CA PRO A 252 -3.65 -17.51 -12.50
C PRO A 252 -2.87 -17.30 -11.20
N ALA A 253 -1.52 -17.27 -11.29
CA ALA A 253 -0.67 -17.09 -10.12
C ALA A 253 -0.78 -15.67 -9.52
N VAL A 254 -0.81 -14.62 -10.36
CA VAL A 254 -1.01 -13.24 -9.90
C VAL A 254 -2.44 -13.05 -9.38
N ALA A 255 -3.43 -13.64 -10.05
CA ALA A 255 -4.83 -13.61 -9.65
C ALA A 255 -5.05 -14.27 -8.29
N ALA A 256 -4.49 -15.46 -8.06
CA ALA A 256 -4.55 -16.17 -6.79
C ALA A 256 -3.86 -15.38 -5.66
N ASP A 257 -2.75 -14.73 -5.95
CA ASP A 257 -1.99 -13.94 -4.99
C ASP A 257 -2.72 -12.65 -4.55
N LEU A 258 -3.44 -12.01 -5.47
CA LEU A 258 -4.36 -10.93 -5.13
C LEU A 258 -5.64 -11.43 -4.44
N ALA A 259 -6.15 -12.61 -4.81
CA ALA A 259 -7.30 -13.23 -4.15
C ALA A 259 -6.97 -13.54 -2.67
N ALA A 260 -5.78 -14.08 -2.38
CA ALA A 260 -5.33 -14.28 -1.00
C ALA A 260 -5.20 -12.96 -0.23
N THR A 261 -4.87 -11.86 -0.91
CA THR A 261 -4.87 -10.51 -0.30
C THR A 261 -6.30 -10.07 0.02
N PHE A 262 -7.20 -10.24 -0.93
CA PHE A 262 -8.62 -9.96 -0.76
C PHE A 262 -9.20 -10.74 0.41
N GLU A 263 -8.99 -12.05 0.48
CA GLU A 263 -9.50 -12.94 1.53
C GLU A 263 -9.01 -12.55 2.92
N THR A 264 -7.73 -12.18 3.04
CA THR A 264 -7.19 -11.66 4.31
C THR A 264 -7.91 -10.38 4.73
N ASP A 265 -7.96 -9.38 3.85
CA ASP A 265 -8.61 -8.10 4.15
C ASP A 265 -10.09 -8.31 4.50
N ALA A 266 -10.76 -9.20 3.77
CA ALA A 266 -12.14 -9.63 3.97
C ALA A 266 -12.41 -10.28 5.35
N SER A 267 -11.38 -10.89 5.95
CA SER A 267 -11.45 -11.63 7.22
C SER A 267 -10.94 -10.83 8.42
N LEU A 268 -10.53 -9.58 8.24
CA LEU A 268 -10.04 -8.75 9.34
C LEU A 268 -11.15 -8.55 10.38
N PRO A 269 -10.80 -8.48 11.69
CA PRO A 269 -11.80 -8.35 12.75
C PRO A 269 -12.75 -7.15 12.59
N GLU A 270 -12.23 -6.00 12.16
CA GLU A 270 -13.02 -4.78 11.94
C GLU A 270 -13.61 -4.69 10.51
N THR A 271 -13.62 -5.80 9.76
CA THR A 271 -14.34 -5.86 8.48
C THR A 271 -15.80 -6.24 8.72
N ALA A 272 -16.71 -5.37 8.31
CA ALA A 272 -18.14 -5.54 8.49
C ALA A 272 -18.88 -5.63 7.14
N SER A 273 -20.05 -6.26 7.13
CA SER A 273 -20.94 -6.17 5.96
C SER A 273 -21.44 -4.73 5.75
N TRP A 274 -21.70 -4.35 4.50
CA TRP A 274 -22.23 -3.02 4.17
C TRP A 274 -23.55 -2.73 4.89
N GLU A 275 -24.42 -3.74 5.02
CA GLU A 275 -25.71 -3.68 5.68
C GLU A 275 -25.59 -3.31 7.15
N THR A 276 -24.60 -3.84 7.84
CA THR A 276 -24.30 -3.50 9.24
C THR A 276 -23.62 -2.14 9.33
N TYR A 277 -22.58 -1.93 8.52
CA TYR A 277 -21.77 -0.71 8.55
C TYR A 277 -22.60 0.56 8.28
N ARG A 278 -23.57 0.51 7.35
CA ARG A 278 -24.34 1.69 6.92
C ARG A 278 -25.35 2.19 7.95
N VAL A 279 -25.75 1.37 8.92
CA VAL A 279 -26.81 1.72 9.88
C VAL A 279 -26.38 2.93 10.72
N GLY A 280 -27.24 3.95 10.76
CA GLY A 280 -27.00 5.16 11.55
C GLY A 280 -25.89 6.08 10.99
N ARG A 281 -25.24 5.73 9.87
CA ARG A 281 -24.20 6.57 9.26
C ARG A 281 -24.79 7.59 8.28
N SER A 282 -24.11 8.73 8.17
CA SER A 282 -24.43 9.78 7.20
C SER A 282 -23.43 9.74 6.03
N PHE A 283 -23.89 10.18 4.86
CA PHE A 283 -23.09 10.16 3.63
C PHE A 283 -22.99 11.54 3.00
N VAL A 284 -21.79 11.91 2.58
CA VAL A 284 -21.50 13.26 2.09
C VAL A 284 -21.76 13.38 0.59
N ARG A 285 -22.14 14.58 0.15
CA ARG A 285 -22.19 14.89 -1.27
C ARG A 285 -20.79 15.24 -1.74
N THR A 286 -20.25 14.44 -2.65
CA THR A 286 -18.99 14.73 -3.34
C THR A 286 -19.27 15.21 -4.76
N GLU A 287 -18.36 16.01 -5.31
CA GLU A 287 -18.43 16.39 -6.73
C GLU A 287 -18.29 15.18 -7.65
N SER A 288 -19.01 15.22 -8.76
CA SER A 288 -18.90 14.22 -9.82
C SER A 288 -18.08 14.78 -10.98
N ALA A 289 -17.03 14.08 -11.36
CA ALA A 289 -16.35 14.32 -12.63
C ALA A 289 -17.34 14.15 -13.79
N ASN A 290 -17.51 15.19 -14.60
CA ASN A 290 -18.38 15.16 -15.79
C ASN A 290 -17.66 15.54 -17.09
N GLY A 291 -16.33 15.57 -17.08
CA GLY A 291 -15.53 15.81 -18.28
C GLY A 291 -15.56 14.64 -19.26
N SER A 292 -15.05 14.88 -20.46
CA SER A 292 -14.66 13.88 -21.44
C SER A 292 -13.34 14.34 -22.04
N TYR A 293 -12.45 13.40 -22.31
CA TYR A 293 -11.11 13.67 -22.82
C TYR A 293 -10.84 12.79 -24.04
N PRO A 294 -10.10 13.31 -25.03
CA PRO A 294 -9.75 12.55 -26.22
C PRO A 294 -8.84 11.36 -25.87
N SER A 295 -9.02 10.25 -26.59
CA SER A 295 -8.11 9.11 -26.53
C SER A 295 -6.92 9.37 -27.45
N ARG A 296 -5.72 9.42 -26.88
CA ARG A 296 -4.44 9.66 -27.58
C ARG A 296 -3.49 8.48 -27.45
N ILE A 297 -3.68 7.63 -26.44
CA ILE A 297 -2.83 6.48 -26.13
C ILE A 297 -3.72 5.23 -26.06
N ALA A 298 -3.55 4.36 -27.06
CA ALA A 298 -4.27 3.09 -27.12
C ALA A 298 -3.78 2.12 -26.04
N PRO A 299 -4.63 1.17 -25.61
CA PRO A 299 -4.19 0.08 -24.76
C PRO A 299 -3.42 -0.96 -25.58
N GLU A 300 -2.36 -1.52 -25.04
CA GLU A 300 -1.49 -2.48 -25.74
C GLU A 300 -1.27 -3.74 -24.90
N ALA A 301 -1.13 -4.89 -25.58
CA ALA A 301 -0.93 -6.17 -24.93
C ALA A 301 0.51 -6.66 -25.15
N PHE A 302 1.15 -7.05 -24.06
CA PHE A 302 2.51 -7.57 -24.04
C PHE A 302 2.55 -8.92 -23.35
N ARG A 303 3.57 -9.70 -23.64
CA ARG A 303 3.95 -10.83 -22.80
C ARG A 303 5.10 -10.35 -21.91
N VAL A 304 4.79 -10.00 -20.67
CA VAL A 304 5.80 -9.53 -19.71
C VAL A 304 6.57 -10.71 -19.16
N ASP A 305 7.88 -10.54 -18.91
CA ASP A 305 8.73 -11.62 -18.40
C ASP A 305 8.41 -12.00 -16.96
N ARG A 306 8.06 -10.99 -16.14
CA ARG A 306 7.86 -11.19 -14.71
C ARG A 306 6.93 -10.14 -14.11
N VAL A 307 6.05 -10.58 -13.23
CA VAL A 307 5.14 -9.73 -12.47
C VAL A 307 5.38 -9.94 -10.98
N ALA A 308 5.79 -8.90 -10.26
CA ALA A 308 5.86 -8.93 -8.80
C ALA A 308 4.68 -8.16 -8.19
N VAL A 309 4.11 -8.70 -7.10
CA VAL A 309 3.02 -8.07 -6.36
C VAL A 309 3.58 -7.47 -5.08
N LEU A 310 3.47 -6.14 -4.95
CA LEU A 310 3.92 -5.38 -3.80
C LEU A 310 2.71 -4.92 -2.98
N ARG A 311 2.86 -4.95 -1.66
CA ARG A 311 1.77 -4.62 -0.72
C ARG A 311 2.26 -3.66 0.34
N ALA A 312 1.49 -2.61 0.62
CA ALA A 312 1.65 -1.85 1.86
C ALA A 312 0.66 -2.39 2.91
N PRO A 313 1.02 -2.37 4.19
CA PRO A 313 2.30 -1.91 4.75
C PRO A 313 3.45 -2.94 4.68
N ASP A 314 3.21 -4.12 4.09
CA ASP A 314 4.09 -5.30 4.18
C ASP A 314 5.50 -5.12 3.60
N ASN A 315 5.61 -4.67 2.34
CA ASN A 315 6.86 -4.69 1.57
C ASN A 315 6.96 -3.61 0.48
N ALA A 316 5.89 -2.87 0.18
CA ALA A 316 5.88 -1.96 -0.96
C ALA A 316 6.90 -0.81 -0.83
N GLU A 317 7.09 -0.24 0.36
CA GLU A 317 8.08 0.83 0.58
C GLU A 317 9.49 0.35 0.19
N SER A 318 9.95 -0.73 0.81
CA SER A 318 11.30 -1.25 0.63
C SER A 318 11.51 -1.79 -0.79
N ALA A 319 10.51 -2.45 -1.37
CA ALA A 319 10.60 -2.97 -2.73
C ALA A 319 10.69 -1.85 -3.79
N VAL A 320 9.93 -0.77 -3.63
CA VAL A 320 10.01 0.41 -4.51
C VAL A 320 11.36 1.11 -4.33
N VAL A 321 11.80 1.35 -3.10
CA VAL A 321 13.10 1.97 -2.82
C VAL A 321 14.25 1.15 -3.42
N ALA A 322 14.25 -0.17 -3.20
CA ALA A 322 15.24 -1.07 -3.77
C ALA A 322 15.24 -1.02 -5.30
N ARG A 323 14.08 -0.88 -5.94
CA ARG A 323 14.00 -0.72 -7.40
C ARG A 323 14.64 0.58 -7.89
N LEU A 324 14.41 1.69 -7.19
CA LEU A 324 15.00 2.98 -7.53
C LEU A 324 16.52 2.98 -7.29
N ASP A 325 16.97 2.32 -6.22
CA ASP A 325 18.39 2.17 -5.90
C ASP A 325 19.12 1.21 -6.87
N ALA A 326 18.41 0.24 -7.46
CA ALA A 326 18.97 -0.67 -8.46
C ALA A 326 18.94 -0.09 -9.89
N ALA A 327 18.27 1.03 -10.14
CA ALA A 327 18.21 1.62 -11.46
C ALA A 327 19.59 2.13 -11.91
N GLU A 328 19.91 1.92 -13.18
CA GLU A 328 21.20 2.20 -13.78
C GLU A 328 21.15 3.34 -14.81
N ARG A 329 20.01 3.53 -15.50
CA ARG A 329 19.97 4.47 -16.63
C ARG A 329 18.96 5.59 -16.47
N ARG A 330 17.72 5.25 -16.11
CA ARG A 330 16.60 6.20 -16.11
C ARG A 330 15.53 5.83 -15.11
N ILE A 331 14.95 6.86 -14.52
CA ILE A 331 13.75 6.79 -13.69
C ILE A 331 12.79 7.88 -14.13
N ASP A 332 11.55 7.50 -14.46
CA ASP A 332 10.45 8.42 -14.76
C ASP A 332 9.31 8.16 -13.76
N VAL A 333 8.89 9.17 -13.00
CA VAL A 333 7.90 9.05 -11.93
C VAL A 333 6.76 10.03 -12.14
N LEU A 334 5.54 9.51 -12.06
CA LEU A 334 4.29 10.27 -12.12
C LEU A 334 3.54 10.10 -10.80
N GLN A 335 3.36 11.19 -10.04
CA GLN A 335 2.67 11.18 -8.75
C GLN A 335 1.76 12.41 -8.60
N PRO A 336 0.62 12.33 -7.89
CA PRO A 336 -0.17 13.52 -7.57
C PRO A 336 0.64 14.47 -6.67
N SER A 337 1.28 13.92 -5.64
CA SER A 337 2.20 14.58 -4.73
C SER A 337 3.15 13.55 -4.12
N VAL A 338 4.25 14.02 -3.51
CA VAL A 338 5.23 13.16 -2.82
C VAL A 338 5.67 13.81 -1.51
N GLU A 339 6.02 13.00 -0.51
CA GLU A 339 6.64 13.49 0.73
C GLU A 339 8.08 13.93 0.46
N ALA A 340 8.36 15.23 0.64
CA ALA A 340 9.63 15.86 0.27
C ALA A 340 10.87 15.15 0.84
N ASP A 341 10.82 14.80 2.13
CA ASP A 341 11.90 14.09 2.84
C ASP A 341 11.58 12.60 3.03
N GLY A 342 10.67 12.07 2.23
CA GLY A 342 10.26 10.68 2.26
C GLY A 342 11.31 9.72 1.70
N PRO A 343 11.17 8.41 1.96
CA PRO A 343 12.09 7.38 1.50
C PRO A 343 12.24 7.37 -0.04
N PHE A 344 11.15 7.63 -0.77
CA PHE A 344 11.15 7.61 -2.24
C PHE A 344 11.93 8.77 -2.85
N VAL A 345 11.74 10.01 -2.36
CA VAL A 345 12.50 11.18 -2.86
C VAL A 345 13.98 11.03 -2.53
N ARG A 346 14.33 10.51 -1.34
CA ARG A 346 15.72 10.21 -1.00
C ARG A 346 16.33 9.17 -1.95
N ALA A 347 15.58 8.14 -2.34
CA ALA A 347 16.03 7.15 -3.32
C ALA A 347 16.21 7.76 -4.72
N LEU A 348 15.33 8.67 -5.15
CA LEU A 348 15.51 9.43 -6.40
C LEU A 348 16.80 10.26 -6.40
N LYS A 349 17.09 10.96 -5.28
CA LYS A 349 18.32 11.73 -5.13
C LYS A 349 19.55 10.82 -5.19
N ARG A 350 19.55 9.70 -4.48
CA ARG A 350 20.63 8.69 -4.56
C ARG A 350 20.83 8.16 -5.98
N ALA A 351 19.75 7.90 -6.72
CA ALA A 351 19.86 7.48 -8.11
C ALA A 351 20.48 8.56 -9.00
N ALA A 352 20.04 9.81 -8.84
CA ALA A 352 20.61 10.95 -9.58
C ALA A 352 22.09 11.16 -9.25
N ASP A 353 22.50 11.01 -7.99
CA ASP A 353 23.91 11.10 -7.56
C ASP A 353 24.78 10.00 -8.20
N ARG A 354 24.19 8.84 -8.54
CA ARG A 354 24.85 7.78 -9.35
C ARG A 354 24.86 8.07 -10.86
N GLY A 355 24.30 9.19 -11.31
CA GLY A 355 24.22 9.58 -12.74
C GLY A 355 22.98 9.06 -13.47
N VAL A 356 22.02 8.45 -12.78
CA VAL A 356 20.75 7.97 -13.38
C VAL A 356 19.88 9.16 -13.76
N ARG A 357 19.37 9.23 -14.99
CA ARG A 357 18.45 10.31 -15.40
C ARG A 357 17.10 10.19 -14.70
N VAL A 358 16.76 11.14 -13.82
CA VAL A 358 15.50 11.15 -13.07
C VAL A 358 14.56 12.25 -13.58
N ARG A 359 13.31 11.89 -13.89
CA ARG A 359 12.22 12.84 -14.16
C ARG A 359 11.06 12.58 -13.21
N LEU A 360 10.65 13.61 -12.46
CA LEU A 360 9.49 13.57 -11.57
C LEU A 360 8.41 14.55 -12.06
N LEU A 361 7.26 14.01 -12.45
CA LEU A 361 6.09 14.80 -12.84
C LEU A 361 5.05 14.78 -11.71
N LEU A 362 4.81 15.95 -11.13
CA LEU A 362 3.87 16.16 -10.03
C LEU A 362 2.52 16.68 -10.52
N GLY A 363 1.47 16.40 -9.76
CA GLY A 363 0.14 16.96 -9.98
C GLY A 363 0.10 18.48 -9.88
N SER A 364 -0.87 19.08 -10.56
CA SER A 364 -1.14 20.52 -10.54
C SER A 364 -2.58 20.80 -10.10
N ALA A 365 -3.18 19.91 -9.30
CA ALA A 365 -4.50 20.15 -8.75
C ALA A 365 -4.40 21.29 -7.73
N TRP A 366 -5.40 22.17 -7.69
CA TRP A 366 -5.35 23.42 -6.91
C TRP A 366 -4.99 23.22 -5.42
N TYR A 367 -5.32 22.08 -4.84
CA TYR A 367 -5.04 21.75 -3.44
C TYR A 367 -3.61 21.22 -3.18
N ASP A 368 -2.89 20.78 -4.23
CA ASP A 368 -1.49 20.33 -4.13
C ASP A 368 -0.51 21.29 -4.85
N GLU A 369 -1.03 22.22 -5.65
CA GLU A 369 -0.23 22.95 -6.67
C GLU A 369 0.88 23.80 -6.05
N GLU A 370 0.59 24.51 -4.97
CA GLU A 370 1.57 25.37 -4.29
C GLU A 370 2.70 24.55 -3.66
N GLU A 371 2.35 23.51 -2.90
CA GLU A 371 3.33 22.62 -2.25
C GLU A 371 4.18 21.88 -3.29
N ASN A 372 3.55 21.36 -4.34
CA ASN A 372 4.25 20.69 -5.44
C ASN A 372 5.17 21.66 -6.20
N ARG A 373 4.76 22.91 -6.41
CA ARG A 373 5.60 23.95 -7.05
C ARG A 373 6.84 24.21 -6.21
N ALA A 374 6.65 24.48 -4.92
CA ALA A 374 7.76 24.71 -3.99
C ALA A 374 8.69 23.49 -3.92
N LEU A 375 8.15 22.27 -3.92
CA LEU A 375 8.96 21.05 -3.94
C LEU A 375 9.74 20.91 -5.25
N ALA A 376 9.10 21.17 -6.40
CA ALA A 376 9.76 21.11 -7.70
C ALA A 376 10.90 22.12 -7.80
N GLU A 377 10.72 23.35 -7.32
CA GLU A 377 11.76 24.38 -7.24
C GLU A 377 12.92 23.89 -6.37
N ARG A 378 12.66 23.46 -5.13
CA ARG A 378 13.72 22.95 -4.22
C ARG A 378 14.52 21.78 -4.78
N LEU A 379 13.86 20.83 -5.44
CA LEU A 379 14.53 19.65 -6.02
C LEU A 379 15.33 19.99 -7.27
N ASN A 380 14.84 20.90 -8.12
CA ASN A 380 15.61 21.40 -9.27
C ASN A 380 16.81 22.23 -8.80
N GLU A 381 16.67 23.11 -7.82
CA GLU A 381 17.79 23.87 -7.23
C GLU A 381 18.85 22.96 -6.59
N TRP A 382 18.42 21.88 -5.94
CA TRP A 382 19.34 20.85 -5.45
C TRP A 382 20.09 20.20 -6.61
N ALA A 383 19.38 19.79 -7.67
CA ALA A 383 19.97 19.13 -8.83
C ALA A 383 20.96 20.04 -9.58
N ASP A 384 20.62 21.32 -9.76
CA ASP A 384 21.49 22.32 -10.41
C ASP A 384 22.79 22.53 -9.61
N ARG A 385 22.70 22.59 -8.27
CA ARG A 385 23.85 22.75 -7.38
C ARG A 385 24.76 21.51 -7.35
N THR A 386 24.20 20.31 -7.44
CA THR A 386 24.99 19.07 -7.40
C THR A 386 25.41 18.58 -8.78
N GLY A 387 24.88 19.16 -9.86
CA GLY A 387 25.05 18.64 -11.22
C GLY A 387 24.33 17.31 -11.44
N SER A 388 23.38 16.94 -10.58
CA SER A 388 22.69 15.66 -10.64
C SER A 388 21.61 15.70 -11.75
N PRO A 389 21.46 14.66 -12.59
CA PRO A 389 20.49 14.62 -13.70
C PRO A 389 19.06 14.35 -13.22
N LEU A 390 18.56 15.15 -12.27
CA LEU A 390 17.19 15.13 -11.76
C LEU A 390 16.44 16.36 -12.26
N SER A 391 15.22 16.15 -12.76
CA SER A 391 14.33 17.25 -13.15
C SER A 391 12.92 17.02 -12.64
N VAL A 392 12.30 18.07 -12.11
CA VAL A 392 10.92 18.04 -11.61
C VAL A 392 10.05 19.04 -12.37
N ARG A 393 8.83 18.63 -12.73
CA ARG A 393 7.82 19.50 -13.37
C ARG A 393 6.46 19.32 -12.71
N LEU A 394 5.64 20.37 -12.79
CA LEU A 394 4.20 20.26 -12.55
C LEU A 394 3.52 19.94 -13.86
N ALA A 395 2.54 19.06 -13.81
CA ALA A 395 1.77 18.70 -14.98
C ALA A 395 0.99 19.88 -15.54
N ARG A 396 0.88 19.92 -16.86
CA ARG A 396 -0.03 20.82 -17.58
C ARG A 396 -0.97 19.95 -18.41
N PRO A 397 -2.13 19.58 -17.84
CA PRO A 397 -3.03 18.61 -18.46
C PRO A 397 -3.60 19.08 -19.81
N GLY A 398 -3.88 20.38 -19.94
CA GLY A 398 -4.59 20.94 -21.09
C GLY A 398 -5.92 20.21 -21.31
N ASP A 399 -6.15 19.78 -22.54
CA ASP A 399 -7.32 19.01 -22.95
C ASP A 399 -7.13 17.48 -22.85
N ARG A 400 -6.02 17.00 -22.24
CA ARG A 400 -5.66 15.57 -22.22
C ARG A 400 -6.28 14.82 -21.05
N TYR A 401 -6.39 15.49 -19.91
CA TYR A 401 -6.95 15.00 -18.66
C TYR A 401 -7.21 16.20 -17.73
N GLY A 402 -7.83 15.98 -16.59
CA GLY A 402 -8.13 17.01 -15.59
C GLY A 402 -7.11 17.11 -14.47
N ALA A 403 -6.63 15.97 -13.94
CA ALA A 403 -5.58 15.93 -12.93
C ALA A 403 -4.79 14.61 -12.96
N ILE A 404 -3.54 14.62 -12.52
CA ILE A 404 -2.80 13.39 -12.25
C ILE A 404 -3.40 12.69 -11.04
N HIS A 405 -3.68 11.41 -11.20
CA HIS A 405 -4.01 10.51 -10.10
C HIS A 405 -3.22 9.18 -10.19
N ALA A 406 -2.47 8.98 -11.28
CA ALA A 406 -1.45 7.96 -11.43
C ALA A 406 -0.39 8.03 -10.33
N LYS A 407 0.01 6.85 -9.83
CA LYS A 407 1.18 6.62 -8.98
C LYS A 407 2.17 5.73 -9.72
N GLY A 408 2.57 6.21 -10.90
CA GLY A 408 3.32 5.45 -11.89
C GLY A 408 4.82 5.63 -11.71
N VAL A 409 5.58 4.54 -11.86
CA VAL A 409 7.04 4.58 -11.87
C VAL A 409 7.53 3.75 -13.05
N VAL A 410 8.49 4.25 -13.80
CA VAL A 410 9.27 3.46 -14.76
C VAL A 410 10.74 3.60 -14.42
N ALA A 411 11.34 2.52 -13.92
CA ALA A 411 12.76 2.42 -13.64
C ALA A 411 13.38 1.43 -14.62
N ASP A 412 14.21 1.94 -15.53
CA ASP A 412 14.80 1.19 -16.64
C ASP A 412 13.79 0.39 -17.47
N ASP A 413 13.73 -0.92 -17.25
CA ASP A 413 12.88 -1.89 -17.94
C ASP A 413 11.81 -2.48 -17.01
N THR A 414 11.41 -1.71 -15.99
CA THR A 414 10.31 -2.08 -15.10
C THR A 414 9.34 -0.93 -14.89
N ALA A 415 8.06 -1.21 -15.09
CA ALA A 415 6.96 -0.31 -14.74
C ALA A 415 6.26 -0.76 -13.46
N LEU A 416 5.99 0.18 -12.56
CA LEU A 416 5.19 -0.04 -11.35
C LEU A 416 3.85 0.69 -11.51
N VAL A 417 2.77 -0.06 -11.30
CA VAL A 417 1.39 0.43 -11.44
C VAL A 417 0.57 0.00 -10.24
N GLY A 418 -0.04 0.94 -9.55
CA GLY A 418 -0.83 0.63 -8.36
C GLY A 418 -1.31 1.85 -7.60
N SER A 419 -1.68 1.62 -6.34
CA SER A 419 -2.38 2.61 -5.52
C SER A 419 -1.47 3.42 -4.57
N LEU A 420 -0.21 3.00 -4.40
CA LEU A 420 0.76 3.56 -3.45
C LEU A 420 1.09 5.04 -3.72
N ASN A 421 0.59 5.92 -2.86
CA ASN A 421 1.05 7.31 -2.82
C ASN A 421 2.45 7.36 -2.19
N TRP A 422 3.29 8.27 -2.65
CA TRP A 422 4.68 8.36 -2.19
C TRP A 422 4.83 9.18 -0.90
N ASN A 423 4.20 8.72 0.17
CA ASN A 423 4.36 9.22 1.54
C ASN A 423 4.37 8.05 2.55
N ARG A 424 4.94 8.26 3.74
CA ARG A 424 5.07 7.22 4.77
C ARG A 424 3.74 6.65 5.24
N HIS A 425 2.70 7.46 5.38
CA HIS A 425 1.38 6.99 5.80
C HIS A 425 0.82 5.96 4.82
N SER A 426 0.85 6.24 3.51
CA SER A 426 0.41 5.30 2.48
C SER A 426 1.29 4.05 2.43
N ALA A 427 2.60 4.21 2.64
CA ALA A 427 3.54 3.10 2.55
C ALA A 427 3.58 2.19 3.80
N ARG A 428 3.20 2.70 4.97
CA ARG A 428 3.39 2.04 6.28
C ARG A 428 2.11 1.79 7.07
N GLU A 429 0.99 2.38 6.66
CA GLU A 429 -0.27 2.28 7.41
C GLU A 429 -1.47 1.90 6.53
N ASN A 430 -1.45 2.26 5.24
CA ASN A 430 -2.53 1.89 4.33
C ASN A 430 -2.34 0.48 3.77
N ARG A 431 -3.47 -0.15 3.39
CA ARG A 431 -3.43 -1.25 2.41
C ARG A 431 -3.26 -0.65 1.02
N GLU A 432 -2.13 -0.92 0.38
CA GLU A 432 -1.86 -0.53 -1.01
C GLU A 432 -1.44 -1.77 -1.81
N VAL A 433 -1.74 -1.78 -3.11
CA VAL A 433 -1.30 -2.84 -4.04
C VAL A 433 -0.61 -2.20 -5.23
N VAL A 434 0.54 -2.76 -5.61
CA VAL A 434 1.31 -2.35 -6.79
C VAL A 434 1.77 -3.59 -7.56
N LEU A 435 1.62 -3.59 -8.87
CA LEU A 435 2.29 -4.55 -9.75
C LEU A 435 3.57 -3.95 -10.29
N ALA A 436 4.69 -4.66 -10.15
CA ALA A 436 5.94 -4.36 -10.82
C ALA A 436 6.11 -5.30 -12.02
N LEU A 437 5.97 -4.75 -13.22
CA LEU A 437 6.11 -5.45 -14.49
C LEU A 437 7.55 -5.31 -14.97
N SER A 438 8.34 -6.38 -14.92
CA SER A 438 9.70 -6.39 -15.47
C SER A 438 9.63 -6.88 -16.92
N ASP A 439 9.72 -5.95 -17.86
CA ASP A 439 9.77 -6.19 -19.30
C ASP A 439 10.10 -4.85 -20.03
N PRO A 440 11.09 -4.81 -20.93
CA PRO A 440 11.47 -3.57 -21.62
C PRO A 440 10.36 -2.94 -22.46
N ALA A 441 9.48 -3.74 -23.08
CA ALA A 441 8.40 -3.24 -23.93
C ALA A 441 7.25 -2.67 -23.10
N ALA A 442 6.87 -3.35 -22.01
CA ALA A 442 5.91 -2.84 -21.03
C ALA A 442 6.39 -1.55 -20.37
N ALA A 443 7.68 -1.48 -20.01
CA ALA A 443 8.29 -0.25 -19.51
C ALA A 443 8.32 0.86 -20.57
N ALA A 444 8.52 0.51 -21.85
CA ALA A 444 8.47 1.47 -22.95
C ALA A 444 7.08 2.10 -23.10
N TYR A 445 6.01 1.30 -23.06
CA TYR A 445 4.63 1.78 -23.14
C TYR A 445 4.34 2.90 -22.13
N PHE A 446 4.58 2.63 -20.84
CA PHE A 446 4.34 3.63 -19.80
C PHE A 446 5.31 4.81 -19.85
N ARG A 447 6.55 4.59 -20.29
CA ARG A 447 7.53 5.66 -20.52
C ARG A 447 7.12 6.59 -21.65
N GLU A 448 6.50 6.08 -22.71
CA GLU A 448 5.97 6.90 -23.80
C GLU A 448 4.77 7.74 -23.34
N ALA A 449 3.86 7.14 -22.57
CA ALA A 449 2.77 7.87 -21.94
C ALA A 449 3.29 8.98 -21.03
N PHE A 450 4.26 8.67 -20.16
CA PHE A 450 4.94 9.65 -19.33
C PHE A 450 5.61 10.75 -20.16
N ALA A 451 6.35 10.39 -21.21
CA ALA A 451 7.08 11.34 -22.02
C ALA A 451 6.14 12.32 -22.76
N ALA A 452 4.96 11.84 -23.18
CA ALA A 452 3.95 12.70 -23.78
C ALA A 452 3.44 13.76 -22.78
N ASP A 453 3.17 13.36 -21.53
CA ASP A 453 2.72 14.29 -20.49
C ASP A 453 3.84 15.22 -20.01
N TRP A 454 5.06 14.70 -19.92
CA TRP A 454 6.27 15.47 -19.60
C TRP A 454 6.52 16.59 -20.62
N ARG A 455 6.39 16.28 -21.92
CA ARG A 455 6.55 17.25 -23.00
C ARG A 455 5.46 18.32 -22.96
N ALA A 456 4.19 17.92 -22.79
CA ALA A 456 3.08 18.86 -22.63
C ALA A 456 3.25 19.80 -21.42
N SER A 457 4.00 19.34 -20.41
CA SER A 457 4.30 20.10 -19.19
C SER A 457 5.54 20.98 -19.28
N GLY A 458 6.20 21.04 -20.45
CA GLY A 458 7.32 21.95 -20.70
C GLY A 458 6.88 23.41 -20.88
N ARG A 459 7.76 24.36 -20.55
CA ARG A 459 7.55 25.78 -20.88
C ARG A 459 7.55 25.92 -22.42
N GLY A 460 6.45 26.39 -23.01
CA GLY A 460 6.33 26.60 -24.46
C GLY A 460 4.95 26.36 -25.08
N ALA A 461 3.99 25.80 -24.34
CA ALA A 461 2.58 25.89 -24.71
C ALA A 461 1.93 26.98 -23.85
N GLU A 462 1.96 28.23 -24.35
CA GLU A 462 0.84 29.12 -24.06
C GLU A 462 -0.39 28.60 -24.82
N PRO A 463 -1.59 28.82 -24.27
CA PRO A 463 -2.84 28.28 -24.82
C PRO A 463 -3.08 28.60 -26.30
#